data_AF-A0A0W7W8Q2-F1
#
_entry.id   AF-A0A0W7W8Q2-F1
#
_cell.length_a   1.000
_cell.length_b   1.000
_cell.length_c   1.000
_cell.angle_alpha   90.00
_cell.angle_beta   90.00
_cell.angle_gamma   90.00
#
_symmetry.space_group_name_H-M   'P 1'
#
loop_
_entity.id
_entity.type
_entity.pdbx_description
1 polymer ?
#
loop_
_entity_poly.entity_id
_entity_poly.type
_entity_poly.pdbx_seq_one_letter_code
_entity_poly.pdbx_strand_id
1 'polypeptide(L)'
;MSAWDGVPNAIETFALATVESPWVLLVVLALCIIDAIFPPVPSESVIIAIATVVVTDHPNTLWLLGAIAAVGAFTGDQMVYWIGRRLGARNPKWLRGKRTQRTLAWARRAIRRSGPILIMTGRFIPVGRTAVNLAAGTTRYPAWKFSIAAGFAAVFWAAYSIAIGAIFGNVFGSHPILALLLGLVTAFVIGLAVEFISKRIGRRVQMRRMAAFRAQLAERQASR
;
A
#
# COMPACT_ATOMS: atom_id res chain seq x y z
N MET A 1 -8.56 -30.11 22.31
CA MET A 1 -8.45 -28.68 21.93
C MET A 1 -7.65 -28.63 20.65
N SER A 2 -8.33 -28.55 19.52
CA SER A 2 -7.63 -28.43 18.24
C SER A 2 -7.12 -26.98 18.14
N ALA A 3 -5.93 -26.76 17.56
CA ALA A 3 -5.38 -25.41 17.37
C ALA A 3 -6.33 -24.48 16.57
N TRP A 4 -7.34 -25.06 15.92
CA TRP A 4 -8.37 -24.40 15.14
C TRP A 4 -9.50 -23.79 15.97
N ASP A 5 -9.73 -24.25 17.20
CA ASP A 5 -10.79 -23.71 18.08
C ASP A 5 -10.39 -22.38 18.74
N GLY A 6 -9.08 -22.12 18.87
CA GLY A 6 -8.54 -20.93 19.54
C GLY A 6 -8.40 -19.69 18.64
N VAL A 7 -8.22 -19.88 17.33
CA VAL A 7 -8.05 -18.78 16.37
C VAL A 7 -9.31 -17.92 16.21
N PRO A 8 -10.52 -18.50 16.08
CA PRO A 8 -11.76 -17.72 16.03
C PRO A 8 -11.94 -16.89 17.29
N ASN A 9 -11.70 -17.52 18.44
CA ASN A 9 -11.87 -16.88 19.75
C ASN A 9 -10.87 -15.73 19.95
N ALA A 10 -9.62 -15.87 19.48
CA ALA A 10 -8.62 -14.80 19.56
C ALA A 10 -8.95 -13.61 18.65
N ILE A 11 -9.44 -13.86 17.42
CA ILE A 11 -9.83 -12.80 16.48
C ILE A 11 -11.08 -12.10 16.98
N GLU A 12 -12.07 -12.85 17.46
CA GLU A 12 -13.29 -12.33 18.05
C GLU A 12 -12.98 -11.51 19.32
N THR A 13 -12.15 -12.03 20.22
CA THR A 13 -11.68 -11.28 21.40
C THR A 13 -10.94 -10.01 21.01
N PHE A 14 -10.09 -10.04 19.98
CA PHE A 14 -9.35 -8.86 19.51
C PHE A 14 -10.26 -7.84 18.81
N ALA A 15 -11.24 -8.31 18.03
CA ALA A 15 -12.24 -7.47 17.38
C ALA A 15 -13.18 -6.83 18.40
N LEU A 16 -13.66 -7.58 19.39
CA LEU A 16 -14.45 -7.06 20.51
C LEU A 16 -13.61 -6.11 21.37
N ALA A 17 -12.33 -6.39 21.60
CA ALA A 17 -11.43 -5.44 22.24
C ALA A 17 -11.24 -4.14 21.43
N THR A 18 -11.46 -4.16 20.10
CA THR A 18 -11.50 -2.95 19.26
C THR A 18 -12.72 -2.08 19.55
N VAL A 19 -13.83 -2.72 19.93
CA VAL A 19 -15.07 -2.04 20.31
C VAL A 19 -14.98 -1.53 21.74
N GLU A 20 -14.43 -2.34 22.66
CA GLU A 20 -14.40 -2.04 24.09
C GLU A 20 -13.22 -1.16 24.51
N SER A 21 -12.15 -1.13 23.71
CA SER A 21 -10.89 -0.53 24.15
C SER A 21 -10.17 0.32 23.09
N PRO A 22 -9.99 1.64 23.33
CA PRO A 22 -9.34 2.54 22.37
C PRO A 22 -7.90 2.15 21.97
N TRP A 23 -7.19 1.36 22.79
CA TRP A 23 -5.81 0.99 22.50
C TRP A 23 -5.67 0.07 21.29
N VAL A 24 -6.68 -0.73 20.96
CA VAL A 24 -6.62 -1.62 19.78
C VAL A 24 -6.62 -0.81 18.49
N LEU A 25 -7.34 0.32 18.46
CA LEU A 25 -7.27 1.27 17.34
C LEU A 25 -5.86 1.88 17.21
N LEU A 26 -5.16 2.13 18.31
CA LEU A 26 -3.76 2.56 18.28
C LEU A 26 -2.83 1.48 17.73
N VAL A 27 -3.10 0.20 18.03
CA VAL A 27 -2.36 -0.92 17.45
C VAL A 27 -2.61 -1.03 15.96
N VAL A 28 -3.87 -0.90 15.49
CA VAL A 28 -4.20 -0.85 14.05
C VAL A 28 -3.50 0.32 13.37
N LEU A 29 -3.51 1.50 14.00
CA LEU A 29 -2.80 2.68 13.50
C LEU A 29 -1.30 2.38 13.33
N ALA A 30 -0.66 1.83 14.36
CA ALA A 30 0.76 1.49 14.34
C ALA A 30 1.07 0.43 13.28
N LEU A 31 0.25 -0.61 13.16
CA LEU A 31 0.38 -1.65 12.14
C LEU A 31 0.32 -1.06 10.72
N CYS A 32 -0.63 -0.17 10.45
CA CYS A 32 -0.74 0.51 9.15
C CYS A 32 0.47 1.41 8.84
N ILE A 33 1.03 2.09 9.85
CA ILE A 33 2.24 2.91 9.69
C ILE A 33 3.45 2.02 9.40
N ILE A 34 3.62 0.93 10.15
CA ILE A 34 4.74 0.01 10.00
C ILE A 34 4.67 -0.68 8.65
N ASP A 35 3.48 -1.12 8.22
CA ASP A 35 3.26 -1.73 6.91
C ASP A 35 3.71 -0.83 5.74
N ALA A 36 3.51 0.49 5.85
CA ALA A 36 4.01 1.45 4.86
C ALA A 36 5.52 1.38 4.64
N ILE A 37 6.26 1.13 5.74
CA ILE A 37 7.72 1.06 5.78
C ILE A 37 8.20 -0.36 5.48
N PHE A 38 7.48 -1.36 5.98
CA PHE A 38 7.79 -2.77 5.92
C PHE A 38 6.59 -3.55 5.34
N PRO A 39 6.51 -3.67 3.99
CA PRO A 39 5.39 -4.33 3.30
C PRO A 39 5.03 -5.77 3.68
N PRO A 40 5.90 -6.58 4.32
CA PRO A 40 5.51 -7.92 4.79
C PRO A 40 4.47 -7.95 5.91
N VAL A 41 4.06 -6.80 6.48
CA VAL A 41 3.12 -6.77 7.59
C VAL A 41 1.68 -6.99 7.09
N PRO A 42 0.92 -7.96 7.64
CA PRO A 42 -0.43 -8.29 7.16
C PRO A 42 -1.50 -7.30 7.68
N SER A 43 -1.29 -5.99 7.51
CA SER A 43 -2.20 -4.95 8.02
C SER A 43 -3.59 -5.02 7.38
N GLU A 44 -3.65 -5.32 6.09
CA GLU A 44 -4.89 -5.48 5.33
C GLU A 44 -5.73 -6.65 5.87
N SER A 45 -5.08 -7.77 6.17
CA SER A 45 -5.74 -8.96 6.73
C SER A 45 -6.37 -8.67 8.09
N VAL A 46 -5.68 -7.91 8.94
CA VAL A 46 -6.18 -7.51 10.26
C VAL A 46 -7.40 -6.61 10.15
N ILE A 47 -7.38 -5.61 9.25
CA ILE A 47 -8.52 -4.71 9.05
C ILE A 47 -9.74 -5.47 8.54
N ILE A 48 -9.56 -6.34 7.54
CA ILE A 48 -10.65 -7.17 7.00
C ILE A 48 -11.23 -8.05 8.10
N ALA A 49 -10.38 -8.71 8.90
CA ALA A 49 -10.82 -9.56 10.00
C ALA A 49 -11.66 -8.80 11.03
N ILE A 50 -11.18 -7.65 11.50
CA ILE A 50 -11.93 -6.81 12.45
C ILE A 50 -13.22 -6.34 11.81
N ALA A 51 -13.19 -5.84 10.57
CA ALA A 51 -14.37 -5.37 9.85
C ALA A 51 -15.44 -6.45 9.67
N THR A 52 -15.05 -7.71 9.40
CA THR A 52 -15.96 -8.85 9.28
C THR A 52 -16.69 -9.16 10.59
N VAL A 53 -16.05 -8.98 11.73
CA VAL A 53 -16.66 -9.26 13.04
C VAL A 53 -17.52 -8.09 13.52
N VAL A 54 -17.06 -6.85 13.37
CA VAL A 54 -17.74 -5.68 13.97
C VAL A 54 -18.89 -5.11 13.13
N VAL A 55 -19.05 -5.53 11.87
CA VAL A 55 -20.04 -4.94 10.94
C VAL A 55 -21.49 -5.14 11.40
N THR A 56 -21.82 -6.27 12.05
CA THR A 56 -23.17 -6.62 12.47
C THR A 56 -23.61 -5.85 13.71
N ASP A 57 -22.75 -5.83 14.74
CA ASP A 57 -23.14 -5.36 16.08
C ASP A 57 -22.63 -3.95 16.40
N HIS A 58 -21.60 -3.47 15.69
CA HIS A 58 -20.92 -2.21 15.98
C HIS A 58 -20.58 -1.38 14.72
N PRO A 59 -21.60 -0.92 13.96
CA PRO A 59 -21.39 -0.19 12.71
C PRO A 59 -20.60 1.13 12.87
N ASN A 60 -20.69 1.78 14.03
CA ASN A 60 -19.91 3.00 14.33
C ASN A 60 -18.40 2.71 14.43
N THR A 61 -18.03 1.56 14.99
CA THR A 61 -16.63 1.11 15.10
C THR A 61 -16.04 0.82 13.73
N LEU A 62 -16.85 0.38 12.76
CA LEU A 62 -16.43 0.14 11.39
C LEU A 62 -15.92 1.43 10.71
N TRP A 63 -16.66 2.53 10.86
CA TRP A 63 -16.25 3.84 10.31
C TRP A 63 -14.99 4.38 10.99
N LEU A 64 -14.89 4.23 12.30
CA LEU A 64 -13.73 4.63 13.07
C LEU A 64 -12.48 3.82 12.69
N LEU A 65 -12.63 2.50 12.54
CA LEU A 65 -11.58 1.61 12.05
C LEU A 65 -11.07 2.07 10.68
N GLY A 66 -11.98 2.45 9.78
CA GLY A 66 -11.62 2.99 8.47
C GLY A 66 -10.87 4.31 8.50
N ALA A 67 -11.33 5.23 9.32
CA ALA A 67 -10.66 6.51 9.52
C ALA A 67 -9.24 6.29 10.06
N ILE A 68 -9.09 5.45 11.08
CA ILE A 68 -7.79 5.12 11.68
C ILE A 68 -6.87 4.40 10.69
N ALA A 69 -7.39 3.43 9.93
CA ALA A 69 -6.64 2.73 8.89
C ALA A 69 -6.15 3.69 7.80
N ALA A 70 -7.02 4.60 7.34
CA ALA A 70 -6.65 5.62 6.35
C ALA A 70 -5.59 6.59 6.89
N VAL A 71 -5.74 7.05 8.14
CA VAL A 71 -4.77 7.94 8.80
C VAL A 71 -3.42 7.25 8.99
N GLY A 72 -3.40 5.99 9.43
CA GLY A 72 -2.16 5.22 9.61
C GLY A 72 -1.44 4.99 8.29
N ALA A 73 -2.17 4.56 7.27
CA ALA A 73 -1.66 4.40 5.91
C ALA A 73 -1.08 5.70 5.34
N PHE A 74 -1.83 6.80 5.46
CA PHE A 74 -1.39 8.12 5.00
C PHE A 74 -0.13 8.56 5.74
N THR A 75 -0.10 8.42 7.05
CA THR A 75 1.03 8.81 7.90
C THR A 75 2.29 8.01 7.53
N GLY A 76 2.16 6.71 7.34
CA GLY A 76 3.26 5.85 6.89
C GLY A 76 3.78 6.25 5.50
N ASP A 77 2.88 6.53 4.55
CA ASP A 77 3.26 7.00 3.21
C ASP A 77 4.04 8.33 3.27
N GLN A 78 3.62 9.24 4.15
CA GLN A 78 4.32 10.50 4.39
C GLN A 78 5.70 10.30 5.00
N MET A 79 5.84 9.38 5.97
CA MET A 79 7.14 9.04 6.56
C MET A 79 8.11 8.56 5.48
N VAL A 80 7.68 7.64 4.61
CA VAL A 80 8.51 7.12 3.51
C VAL A 80 8.91 8.24 2.53
N TYR A 81 7.97 9.12 2.17
CA TYR A 81 8.26 10.27 1.32
C TYR A 81 9.29 11.21 1.95
N TRP A 82 9.15 11.55 3.23
CA TRP A 82 10.08 12.44 3.92
C TRP A 82 11.45 11.82 4.13
N ILE A 83 11.52 10.51 4.42
CA ILE A 83 12.77 9.74 4.44
C ILE A 83 13.46 9.87 3.07
N GLY A 84 12.72 9.62 1.98
CA GLY A 84 13.24 9.78 0.62
C GLY A 84 13.74 11.19 0.33
N ARG A 85 12.98 12.21 0.75
CA ARG A 85 13.32 13.62 0.54
C ARG A 85 14.59 14.03 1.29
N ARG A 86 14.76 13.58 2.53
CA ARG A 86 15.99 13.79 3.32
C ARG A 86 17.19 13.06 2.70
N LEU A 87 17.01 11.81 2.27
CA LEU A 87 18.06 11.03 1.59
C LEU A 87 18.50 11.69 0.28
N GLY A 88 17.55 12.17 -0.53
CA GLY A 88 17.85 12.91 -1.77
C GLY A 88 18.57 14.23 -1.51
N ALA A 89 18.25 14.93 -0.42
CA ALA A 89 18.94 16.16 -0.03
C ALA A 89 20.40 15.93 0.42
N ARG A 90 20.66 14.83 1.14
CA ARG A 90 22.01 14.47 1.63
C ARG A 90 22.95 13.97 0.55
N ASN A 91 22.45 13.65 -0.64
CA ASN A 91 23.21 13.15 -1.80
C ASN A 91 24.33 12.13 -1.43
N PRO A 92 24.01 11.04 -0.71
CA PRO A 92 24.97 10.03 -0.25
C PRO A 92 25.73 9.37 -1.40
N LYS A 93 26.93 8.86 -1.12
CA LYS A 93 27.84 8.29 -2.13
C LYS A 93 27.20 7.20 -3.00
N TRP A 94 26.31 6.36 -2.45
CA TRP A 94 25.58 5.33 -3.21
C TRP A 94 24.60 5.89 -4.26
N LEU A 95 24.15 7.15 -4.11
CA LEU A 95 23.26 7.83 -5.07
C LEU A 95 24.06 8.46 -6.23
N ARG A 96 25.40 8.54 -6.11
CA ARG A 96 26.27 9.20 -7.11
C ARG A 96 26.70 8.28 -8.26
N GLY A 97 26.40 6.98 -8.19
CA GLY A 97 26.71 6.04 -9.25
C GLY A 97 26.01 6.38 -10.57
N LYS A 98 26.71 6.24 -11.72
CA LYS A 98 26.16 6.52 -13.06
C LYS A 98 24.85 5.77 -13.34
N ARG A 99 24.72 4.52 -12.87
CA ARG A 99 23.48 3.74 -12.99
C ARG A 99 22.35 4.34 -12.13
N THR A 100 22.63 4.65 -10.87
CA THR A 100 21.66 5.24 -9.93
C THR A 100 21.15 6.60 -10.40
N GLN A 101 22.02 7.46 -10.93
CA GLN A 101 21.65 8.76 -11.50
C GLN A 101 20.72 8.63 -12.71
N ARG A 102 20.94 7.64 -13.59
CA ARG A 102 20.02 7.34 -14.71
C ARG A 102 18.65 6.91 -14.21
N THR A 103 18.61 6.04 -13.20
CA THR A 103 17.36 5.59 -12.58
C THR A 103 16.61 6.74 -11.90
N LEU A 104 17.30 7.62 -11.17
CA LEU A 104 16.71 8.81 -10.55
C LEU A 104 16.18 9.80 -11.60
N ALA A 105 16.93 10.08 -12.66
CA ALA A 105 16.49 10.96 -13.74
C ALA A 105 15.26 10.40 -14.47
N TRP A 106 15.19 9.08 -14.62
CA TRP A 106 14.01 8.39 -15.11
C TRP A 106 12.81 8.52 -14.16
N ALA A 107 13.03 8.26 -12.85
CA ALA A 107 11.98 8.33 -11.84
C ALA A 107 11.40 9.75 -11.75
N ARG A 108 12.28 10.76 -11.77
CA ARG A 108 11.90 12.17 -11.79
C ARG A 108 11.01 12.52 -12.98
N ARG A 109 11.33 12.01 -14.18
CA ARG A 109 10.49 12.20 -15.38
C ARG A 109 9.16 11.46 -15.28
N ALA A 110 9.16 10.23 -14.77
CA ALA A 110 7.96 9.41 -14.61
C ALA A 110 6.98 10.07 -13.61
N ILE A 111 7.48 10.44 -12.43
CA ILE A 111 6.70 11.07 -11.36
C ILE A 111 6.23 12.47 -11.76
N ARG A 112 7.03 13.24 -12.52
CA ARG A 112 6.58 14.54 -13.03
C ARG A 112 5.42 14.42 -14.03
N ARG A 113 5.41 13.36 -14.85
CA ARG A 113 4.39 13.16 -15.91
C ARG A 113 3.13 12.47 -15.40
N SER A 114 3.26 11.56 -14.44
CA SER A 114 2.16 10.69 -13.99
C SER A 114 2.14 10.51 -12.46
N GLY A 115 2.64 11.48 -11.70
CA GLY A 115 2.84 11.39 -10.24
C GLY A 115 1.63 10.87 -9.46
N PRO A 116 0.45 11.51 -9.58
CA PRO A 116 -0.74 11.06 -8.84
C PRO A 116 -1.13 9.63 -9.18
N ILE A 117 -1.16 9.29 -10.47
CA ILE A 117 -1.47 7.93 -10.95
C ILE A 117 -0.44 6.92 -10.44
N LEU A 118 0.86 7.25 -10.49
CA LEU A 118 1.92 6.36 -10.00
C LEU A 118 1.84 6.13 -8.48
N ILE A 119 1.51 7.16 -7.71
CA ILE A 119 1.35 7.07 -6.25
C ILE A 119 0.13 6.18 -5.92
N MET A 120 -0.99 6.40 -6.60
CA MET A 120 -2.21 5.60 -6.39
C MET A 120 -2.02 4.15 -6.86
N THR A 121 -1.52 3.93 -8.07
CA THR A 121 -1.32 2.59 -8.63
C THR A 121 -0.17 1.83 -7.98
N GLY A 122 0.85 2.54 -7.49
CA GLY A 122 1.98 1.96 -6.77
C GLY A 122 1.56 1.25 -5.49
N ARG A 123 0.41 1.61 -4.90
CA ARG A 123 -0.16 0.97 -3.71
C ARG A 123 -0.51 -0.50 -3.91
N PHE A 124 -0.82 -0.90 -5.15
CA PHE A 124 -1.20 -2.27 -5.49
C PHE A 124 -0.04 -3.14 -5.94
N ILE A 125 1.18 -2.59 -5.99
CA ILE A 125 2.38 -3.36 -6.28
C ILE A 125 3.08 -3.62 -4.93
N PRO A 126 3.22 -4.88 -4.50
CA PRO A 126 4.00 -5.22 -3.30
C PRO A 126 5.40 -4.59 -3.40
N VAL A 127 5.85 -3.90 -2.35
CA VAL A 127 7.11 -3.09 -2.32
C VAL A 127 7.11 -1.86 -3.24
N GLY A 128 6.25 -1.83 -4.27
CA GLY A 128 6.08 -0.72 -5.21
C GLY A 128 5.63 0.57 -4.54
N ARG A 129 4.73 0.51 -3.56
CA ARG A 129 4.29 1.68 -2.76
C ARG A 129 5.48 2.38 -2.11
N THR A 130 6.26 1.64 -1.34
CA THR A 130 7.44 2.15 -0.63
C THR A 130 8.46 2.70 -1.62
N ALA A 131 8.71 1.98 -2.73
CA ALA A 131 9.63 2.43 -3.77
C ALA A 131 9.16 3.72 -4.47
N VAL A 132 7.87 3.85 -4.81
CA VAL A 132 7.29 5.04 -5.46
C VAL A 132 7.31 6.23 -4.50
N ASN A 133 6.90 6.04 -3.24
CA ASN A 133 6.89 7.10 -2.24
C ASN A 133 8.32 7.60 -1.94
N LEU A 134 9.27 6.66 -1.80
CA LEU A 134 10.68 6.99 -1.62
C LEU A 134 11.26 7.69 -2.87
N ALA A 135 10.90 7.24 -4.07
CA ALA A 135 11.29 7.89 -5.32
C ALA A 135 10.70 9.31 -5.45
N ALA A 136 9.45 9.51 -5.05
CA ALA A 136 8.80 10.83 -5.03
C ALA A 136 9.52 11.78 -4.06
N GLY A 137 9.90 11.27 -2.88
CA GLY A 137 10.72 12.00 -1.92
C GLY A 137 12.09 12.38 -2.47
N THR A 138 12.87 11.38 -2.90
CA THR A 138 14.25 11.56 -3.40
C THR A 138 14.34 12.49 -4.61
N THR A 139 13.31 12.49 -5.47
CA THR A 139 13.25 13.36 -6.65
C THR A 139 12.70 14.76 -6.37
N ARG A 140 12.37 15.06 -5.09
CA ARG A 140 11.76 16.31 -4.60
C ARG A 140 10.44 16.64 -5.29
N TYR A 141 9.60 15.63 -5.51
CA TYR A 141 8.24 15.87 -5.99
C TYR A 141 7.47 16.78 -5.00
N PRO A 142 6.62 17.72 -5.44
CA PRO A 142 5.95 18.66 -4.53
C PRO A 142 5.14 17.93 -3.44
N ALA A 143 5.40 18.26 -2.17
CA ALA A 143 4.83 17.55 -1.03
C ALA A 143 3.29 17.61 -1.03
N TRP A 144 2.69 18.75 -1.34
CA TRP A 144 1.24 18.88 -1.39
C TRP A 144 0.58 17.98 -2.45
N LYS A 145 1.19 17.85 -3.65
CA LYS A 145 0.70 16.94 -4.70
C LYS A 145 0.81 15.48 -4.28
N PHE A 146 1.89 15.15 -3.58
CA PHE A 146 2.08 13.83 -2.99
C PHE A 146 1.01 13.55 -1.94
N SER A 147 0.82 14.47 -0.98
CA SER A 147 -0.16 14.34 0.11
C SER A 147 -1.57 14.12 -0.43
N ILE A 148 -2.00 14.87 -1.45
CA ILE A 148 -3.33 14.70 -2.03
C ILE A 148 -3.47 13.29 -2.64
N ALA A 149 -2.52 12.88 -3.48
CA ALA A 149 -2.57 11.56 -4.12
C ALA A 149 -2.47 10.39 -3.12
N ALA A 150 -1.59 10.51 -2.13
CA ALA A 150 -1.43 9.52 -1.06
C ALA A 150 -2.67 9.46 -0.16
N GLY A 151 -3.28 10.61 0.14
CA GLY A 151 -4.53 10.68 0.90
C GLY A 151 -5.67 9.96 0.19
N PHE A 152 -5.89 10.23 -1.09
CA PHE A 152 -6.88 9.48 -1.89
C PHE A 152 -6.57 7.99 -1.94
N ALA A 153 -5.31 7.60 -2.13
CA ALA A 153 -4.91 6.21 -2.14
C ALA A 153 -5.16 5.51 -0.79
N ALA A 154 -4.89 6.19 0.33
CA ALA A 154 -5.09 5.67 1.68
C ALA A 154 -6.58 5.51 2.02
N VAL A 155 -7.41 6.51 1.68
CA VAL A 155 -8.87 6.45 1.88
C VAL A 155 -9.48 5.36 1.01
N PHE A 156 -9.13 5.29 -0.28
CA PHE A 156 -9.61 4.24 -1.17
C PHE A 156 -9.23 2.86 -0.65
N TRP A 157 -8.00 2.72 -0.15
CA TRP A 157 -7.52 1.46 0.43
C TRP A 157 -8.33 1.05 1.67
N ALA A 158 -8.47 1.94 2.64
CA ALA A 158 -9.26 1.66 3.84
C ALA A 158 -10.71 1.33 3.51
N ALA A 159 -11.31 2.09 2.58
CA ALA A 159 -12.70 1.88 2.15
C ALA A 159 -12.90 0.51 1.50
N TYR A 160 -12.01 0.07 0.61
CA TYR A 160 -12.18 -1.26 0.01
C TYR A 160 -11.94 -2.37 1.04
N SER A 161 -10.96 -2.24 1.94
CA SER A 161 -10.68 -3.27 2.95
C SER A 161 -11.87 -3.44 3.89
N ILE A 162 -12.47 -2.33 4.32
CA ILE A 162 -13.71 -2.35 5.10
C ILE A 162 -14.86 -2.95 4.30
N ALA A 163 -15.04 -2.54 3.04
CA ALA A 163 -16.13 -3.04 2.21
C ALA A 163 -16.06 -4.57 2.03
N ILE A 164 -14.86 -5.11 1.77
CA ILE A 164 -14.64 -6.56 1.72
C ILE A 164 -15.03 -7.17 3.06
N GLY A 165 -14.47 -6.70 4.18
CA GLY A 165 -14.77 -7.24 5.50
C GLY A 165 -16.26 -7.21 5.83
N ALA A 166 -16.92 -6.08 5.56
CA ALA A 166 -18.35 -5.86 5.79
C ALA A 166 -19.25 -6.75 4.91
N ILE A 167 -18.92 -6.93 3.63
CA ILE A 167 -19.68 -7.82 2.74
C ILE A 167 -19.60 -9.26 3.25
N PHE A 168 -18.39 -9.74 3.51
CA PHE A 168 -18.22 -11.12 3.97
C PHE A 168 -18.80 -11.35 5.38
N GLY A 169 -18.71 -10.36 6.27
CA GLY A 169 -19.35 -10.42 7.60
C GLY A 169 -20.87 -10.51 7.52
N ASN A 170 -21.50 -9.74 6.63
CA ASN A 170 -22.96 -9.80 6.44
C ASN A 170 -23.42 -11.10 5.75
N VAL A 171 -22.68 -11.58 4.74
CA VAL A 171 -23.09 -12.76 3.95
C VAL A 171 -22.81 -14.07 4.70
N PHE A 172 -21.73 -14.13 5.48
CA PHE A 172 -21.24 -15.34 6.13
C PHE A 172 -21.11 -15.19 7.65
N GLY A 173 -21.89 -14.31 8.28
CA GLY A 173 -21.82 -14.04 9.73
C GLY A 173 -22.06 -15.27 10.61
N SER A 174 -22.83 -16.26 10.12
CA SER A 174 -23.01 -17.56 10.78
C SER A 174 -21.77 -18.47 10.73
N HIS A 175 -20.79 -18.16 9.87
CA HIS A 175 -19.53 -18.88 9.70
C HIS A 175 -18.35 -17.89 9.62
N PRO A 176 -17.93 -17.28 10.74
CA PRO A 176 -16.92 -16.21 10.76
C PRO A 176 -15.58 -16.60 10.12
N ILE A 177 -15.17 -17.86 10.28
CA ILE A 177 -13.93 -18.39 9.66
C ILE A 177 -14.06 -18.40 8.14
N LEU A 178 -15.21 -18.81 7.62
CA LEU A 178 -15.46 -18.87 6.19
C LEU A 178 -15.52 -17.45 5.60
N ALA A 179 -16.18 -16.52 6.31
CA ALA A 179 -16.20 -15.10 5.98
C ALA A 179 -14.77 -14.51 5.87
N LEU A 180 -13.96 -14.75 6.90
CA LEU A 180 -12.58 -14.30 6.97
C LEU A 180 -11.72 -14.89 5.84
N LEU A 181 -11.75 -16.21 5.66
CA LEU A 181 -10.95 -16.88 4.64
C LEU A 181 -11.32 -16.40 3.24
N LEU A 182 -12.61 -16.27 2.93
CA LEU A 182 -13.06 -15.77 1.63
C LEU A 182 -12.72 -14.30 1.43
N GLY A 183 -12.81 -13.47 2.48
CA GLY A 183 -12.38 -12.07 2.46
C GLY A 183 -10.89 -11.93 2.19
N LEU A 184 -10.05 -12.71 2.89
CA LEU A 184 -8.60 -12.73 2.69
C LEU A 184 -8.21 -13.24 1.31
N VAL A 185 -8.82 -14.33 0.84
CA VAL A 185 -8.58 -14.86 -0.50
C VAL A 185 -8.99 -13.83 -1.55
N THR A 186 -10.12 -13.16 -1.37
CA THR A 186 -10.61 -12.14 -2.31
C THR A 186 -9.70 -10.92 -2.33
N ALA A 187 -9.28 -10.41 -1.17
CA ALA A 187 -8.32 -9.32 -1.07
C ALA A 187 -6.98 -9.70 -1.72
N PHE A 188 -6.48 -10.90 -1.46
CA PHE A 188 -5.27 -11.42 -2.09
C PHE A 188 -5.39 -11.54 -3.61
N VAL A 189 -6.52 -12.07 -4.12
CA VAL A 189 -6.80 -12.19 -5.55
C VAL A 189 -6.93 -10.81 -6.22
N ILE A 190 -7.61 -9.86 -5.58
CA ILE A 190 -7.70 -8.48 -6.06
C ILE A 190 -6.29 -7.86 -6.09
N GLY A 191 -5.51 -8.03 -5.02
CA GLY A 191 -4.12 -7.60 -4.95
C GLY A 191 -3.28 -8.16 -6.11
N LEU A 192 -3.35 -9.47 -6.35
CA LEU A 192 -2.67 -10.14 -7.46
C LEU A 192 -3.18 -9.69 -8.83
N ALA A 193 -4.48 -9.48 -9.00
CA ALA A 193 -5.07 -9.02 -10.25
C ALA A 193 -4.60 -7.60 -10.59
N VAL A 194 -4.65 -6.69 -9.61
CA VAL A 194 -4.14 -5.33 -9.80
C VAL A 194 -2.63 -5.33 -9.99
N GLU A 195 -1.88 -6.18 -9.29
CA GLU A 195 -0.44 -6.35 -9.52
C GLU A 195 -0.16 -6.86 -10.94
N PHE A 196 -0.89 -7.86 -11.42
CA PHE A 196 -0.73 -8.44 -12.75
C PHE A 196 -1.05 -7.41 -13.84
N ILE A 197 -2.13 -6.65 -13.68
CA ILE A 197 -2.52 -5.57 -14.59
C ILE A 197 -1.46 -4.45 -14.56
N SER A 198 -1.02 -4.05 -13.38
CA SER A 198 -0.01 -3.00 -13.19
C SER A 198 1.36 -3.43 -13.74
N LYS A 199 1.75 -4.71 -13.58
CA LYS A 199 2.95 -5.29 -14.21
C LYS A 199 2.81 -5.40 -15.72
N ARG A 200 1.65 -5.77 -16.26
CA ARG A 200 1.40 -5.79 -17.71
C ARG A 200 1.54 -4.39 -18.32
N ILE A 201 0.97 -3.37 -17.68
CA ILE A 201 1.07 -1.98 -18.09
C ILE A 201 2.51 -1.46 -17.90
N GLY A 202 3.13 -1.78 -16.75
CA GLY A 202 4.51 -1.41 -16.41
C GLY A 202 5.56 -2.05 -17.32
N ARG A 203 5.40 -3.33 -17.70
CA ARG A 203 6.27 -4.03 -18.66
C ARG A 203 6.20 -3.39 -20.03
N ARG A 204 5.02 -2.97 -20.52
CA ARG A 204 4.89 -2.22 -21.78
C ARG A 204 5.68 -0.91 -21.74
N VAL A 205 5.64 -0.23 -20.60
CA VAL A 205 6.40 1.01 -20.38
C VAL A 205 7.91 0.73 -20.26
N GLN A 206 8.33 -0.29 -19.51
CA GLN A 206 9.74 -0.69 -19.37
C GLN A 206 10.35 -1.20 -20.68
N MET A 207 9.62 -1.99 -21.47
CA MET A 207 10.04 -2.49 -22.78
C MET A 207 10.28 -1.34 -23.76
N ARG A 208 9.36 -0.35 -23.82
CA ARG A 208 9.56 0.87 -24.61
C ARG A 208 10.79 1.67 -24.18
N ARG A 209 11.13 1.63 -22.89
CA ARG A 209 12.29 2.34 -22.32
C ARG A 209 13.61 1.61 -22.56
N MET A 210 13.63 0.27 -22.51
CA MET A 210 14.78 -0.52 -22.94
C MET A 210 15.01 -0.40 -24.45
N ALA A 211 13.95 -0.37 -25.25
CA ALA A 211 14.03 -0.13 -26.69
C ALA A 211 14.63 1.25 -26.99
N ALA A 212 14.12 2.32 -26.36
CA ALA A 212 14.66 3.68 -26.54
C ALA A 212 16.12 3.83 -26.06
N PHE A 213 16.49 3.16 -24.96
CA PHE A 213 17.87 3.17 -24.47
C PHE A 213 18.82 2.39 -25.40
N ARG A 214 18.39 1.26 -25.96
CA ARG A 214 19.15 0.50 -26.96
C ARG A 214 19.34 1.30 -28.24
N ALA A 215 18.31 2.03 -28.70
CA ALA A 215 18.42 2.91 -29.86
C ALA A 215 19.47 4.02 -29.65
N GLN A 216 19.47 4.68 -28.48
CA GLN A 216 20.49 5.69 -28.16
C GLN A 216 21.92 5.14 -28.05
N LEU A 217 22.08 3.87 -27.67
CA LEU A 217 23.40 3.24 -27.66
C LEU A 217 23.90 2.95 -29.07
N ALA A 218 23.00 2.49 -29.96
CA ALA A 218 23.32 2.24 -31.36
C ALA A 218 23.74 3.54 -32.09
N GLU A 219 23.01 4.64 -31.90
CA GLU A 219 23.38 5.95 -32.49
C GLU A 219 24.75 6.46 -32.01
N ARG A 220 25.07 6.25 -30.73
CA ARG A 220 26.37 6.65 -30.16
C ARG A 220 27.54 5.79 -30.61
N GLN A 221 27.27 4.56 -31.06
CA GLN A 221 28.28 3.69 -31.63
C GLN A 221 28.48 3.97 -33.12
N ALA A 222 27.44 4.39 -33.84
CA ALA A 222 27.51 4.78 -35.26
C ALA A 222 28.15 6.16 -35.51
N SER A 223 28.26 6.99 -34.47
CA SER A 223 28.87 8.34 -34.52
C SER A 223 30.31 8.40 -34.01
N ARG A 224 30.93 7.24 -33.77
CA ARG A 224 32.34 7.07 -33.42
C ARG A 224 33.04 6.31 -34.53
#